data_AF-A0A1C4RJ64-F1
#
_entry.id   AF-A0A1C4RJ64-F1
#
_cell.length_a   1.000
_cell.length_b   1.000
_cell.length_c   1.000
_cell.angle_alpha   90.00
_cell.angle_beta   90.00
_cell.angle_gamma   90.00
#
_symmetry.space_group_name_H-M   'P 1'
#
loop_
_entity.id
_entity.type
_entity.pdbx_description
1 polymer ?
#
loop_
_entity_poly.entity_id
_entity_poly.type
_entity_poly.pdbx_seq_one_letter_code
_entity_poly.pdbx_strand_id
1 'polypeptide(L)'
;MGSSLRLGLAALTATDADAALVLLVDQPGIGAEAVARVRLAYRSRMSLAAASYGGERSHPVLFGADRWTGIAAAAVGDQGARSYLREHRDAITLVECSDVAEAYDIDTSQDLKHLE
;
A
#
# COMPACT_ATOMS: atom_id res chain seq x y z
N MET A 1 -2.24 2.72 -13.67
CA MET A 1 -2.37 2.61 -12.18
C MET A 1 -2.70 3.90 -11.45
N GLY A 2 -2.17 5.08 -11.82
CA GLY A 2 -2.39 6.31 -11.06
C GLY A 2 -3.84 6.79 -11.02
N SER A 3 -4.63 6.57 -12.07
CA SER A 3 -6.04 6.97 -12.14
C SER A 3 -6.93 6.28 -11.11
N SER A 4 -6.80 4.96 -10.92
CA SER A 4 -7.60 4.19 -9.95
C SER A 4 -7.28 4.59 -8.51
N LEU A 5 -5.99 4.76 -8.18
CA LEU A 5 -5.58 5.23 -6.86
C LEU A 5 -6.16 6.62 -6.55
N ARG A 6 -6.06 7.57 -7.49
CA ARG A 6 -6.62 8.93 -7.30
C ARG A 6 -8.13 8.88 -7.05
N LEU A 7 -8.87 8.10 -7.85
CA LEU A 7 -10.32 7.95 -7.68
C LEU A 7 -10.67 7.32 -6.34
N GLY A 8 -9.94 6.28 -5.92
CA GLY A 8 -10.14 5.62 -4.63
C GLY A 8 -9.90 6.57 -3.45
N LEU A 9 -8.77 7.28 -3.44
CA LEU A 9 -8.48 8.26 -2.38
C LEU A 9 -9.47 9.43 -2.38
N ALA A 10 -9.89 9.91 -3.56
CA ALA A 10 -10.89 10.96 -3.66
C ALA A 10 -12.27 10.52 -3.15
N ALA A 11 -12.66 9.25 -3.33
CA ALA A 11 -13.91 8.75 -2.77
C ALA A 11 -13.88 8.72 -1.23
N LEU A 12 -12.72 8.44 -0.63
CA LEU A 12 -12.56 8.39 0.82
C LEU A 12 -12.64 9.78 1.48
N THR A 13 -12.40 10.89 0.76
CA THR A 13 -12.53 12.24 1.32
C THR A 13 -13.98 12.60 1.69
N ALA A 14 -14.96 11.89 1.13
CA ALA A 14 -16.38 12.05 1.47
C ALA A 14 -16.81 11.18 2.67
N THR A 15 -15.86 10.58 3.39
CA THR A 15 -16.10 9.68 4.53
C THR A 15 -15.34 10.15 5.76
N ASP A 16 -15.65 9.57 6.93
CA ASP A 16 -14.91 9.82 8.19
C ASP A 16 -13.64 8.95 8.33
N ALA A 17 -13.12 8.40 7.23
CA ALA A 17 -11.92 7.56 7.28
C ALA A 17 -10.66 8.39 7.59
N ASP A 18 -9.86 7.93 8.55
CA ASP A 18 -8.61 8.57 8.96
C ASP A 18 -7.36 8.04 8.24
N ALA A 19 -7.48 6.90 7.57
CA ALA A 19 -6.42 6.28 6.78
C ALA A 19 -6.99 5.30 5.76
N ALA A 20 -6.20 5.01 4.73
CA ALA A 20 -6.47 3.98 3.73
C ALA A 20 -5.35 2.95 3.74
N LEU A 21 -5.68 1.66 3.70
CA LEU A 21 -4.74 0.59 3.40
C LEU A 21 -4.94 0.19 1.93
N VAL A 22 -3.87 0.32 1.15
CA VAL A 22 -3.88 0.03 -0.28
C VAL A 22 -3.12 -1.25 -0.54
N LEU A 23 -3.73 -2.13 -1.34
CA LEU A 23 -3.20 -3.40 -1.80
C LEU A 23 -3.27 -3.46 -3.33
N LEU A 24 -2.46 -4.34 -3.91
CA LEU A 24 -2.59 -4.71 -5.31
C LEU A 24 -3.39 -6.01 -5.42
N VAL A 25 -4.25 -6.09 -6.43
CA VAL A 25 -5.18 -7.22 -6.61
C VAL A 25 -4.51 -8.46 -7.19
N ASP A 26 -3.34 -8.29 -7.79
CA ASP A 26 -2.46 -9.31 -8.37
C ASP A 26 -1.49 -9.92 -7.35
N GLN A 27 -1.56 -9.52 -6.07
CA GLN A 27 -0.74 -10.05 -4.96
C GLN A 27 -1.55 -10.89 -3.96
N PRO A 28 -2.09 -12.07 -4.35
CA PRO A 28 -2.99 -12.86 -3.50
C PRO A 28 -2.30 -13.50 -2.30
N GLY A 29 -0.96 -13.61 -2.29
CA GLY A 29 -0.18 -14.07 -1.13
C GLY A 29 -0.19 -13.08 0.05
N ILE A 30 -0.79 -11.89 -0.12
CA ILE A 30 -0.94 -10.88 0.91
C ILE A 30 -2.33 -10.95 1.52
N GLY A 31 -2.43 -11.60 2.68
CA GLY A 31 -3.68 -11.85 3.38
C GLY A 31 -4.04 -10.84 4.49
N ALA A 32 -5.15 -11.15 5.18
CA ALA A 32 -5.68 -10.34 6.27
C ALA A 32 -4.70 -10.12 7.43
N GLU A 33 -3.78 -11.06 7.66
CA GLU A 33 -2.79 -10.95 8.74
C GLU A 33 -1.77 -9.84 8.47
N ALA A 34 -1.24 -9.74 7.24
CA ALA A 34 -0.36 -8.64 6.83
C ALA A 34 -1.10 -7.28 6.90
N VAL A 35 -2.36 -7.24 6.45
CA VAL A 35 -3.21 -6.03 6.55
C VAL A 35 -3.40 -5.62 8.01
N ALA A 36 -3.74 -6.55 8.89
CA ALA A 36 -3.90 -6.28 10.31
C ALA A 36 -2.61 -5.78 10.95
N ARG A 37 -1.46 -6.36 10.57
CA ARG A 37 -0.16 -5.97 11.09
C ARG A 37 0.23 -4.55 10.68
N VAL A 38 0.11 -4.20 9.41
CA VAL A 38 0.40 -2.83 8.94
C VAL A 38 -0.59 -1.82 9.54
N ARG A 39 -1.86 -2.19 9.74
CA ARG A 39 -2.85 -1.35 10.41
C ARG A 39 -2.39 -0.92 11.81
N LEU A 40 -1.69 -1.78 12.56
CA LEU A 40 -1.20 -1.47 13.91
C LEU A 40 -0.12 -0.38 13.95
N ALA A 41 0.50 -0.08 12.81
CA ALA A 41 1.46 1.03 12.66
C ALA A 41 0.77 2.40 12.49
N TYR A 42 -0.57 2.44 12.39
CA TYR A 42 -1.31 3.69 12.42
C TYR A 42 -1.10 4.41 13.77
N ARG A 43 -0.80 5.71 13.69
CA ARG A 43 -0.57 6.60 14.83
C ARG A 43 -1.32 7.92 14.69
N SER A 44 -1.53 8.40 13.47
CA SER A 44 -2.26 9.63 13.18
C SER A 44 -2.67 9.71 11.71
N ARG A 45 -3.45 10.72 11.35
CA ARG A 45 -3.78 11.07 9.95
C ARG A 45 -2.55 11.45 9.11
N MET A 46 -1.37 11.62 9.73
CA MET A 46 -0.08 11.79 9.06
C MET A 46 0.74 10.49 8.96
N SER A 47 0.23 9.34 9.41
CA SER A 47 0.94 8.06 9.32
C SER A 47 1.22 7.67 7.87
N LEU A 48 2.42 7.13 7.64
CA LEU A 48 2.82 6.47 6.41
C LEU A 48 3.55 5.18 6.81
N ALA A 49 2.93 4.05 6.52
CA ALA A 49 3.50 2.75 6.87
C ALA A 49 3.35 1.80 5.69
N ALA A 50 4.24 0.81 5.61
CA ALA A 50 4.20 -0.18 4.55
C ALA A 50 4.70 -1.51 5.09
N ALA A 51 4.17 -2.61 4.55
CA ALA A 51 4.80 -3.90 4.77
C ALA A 51 6.22 -3.90 4.19
N SER A 52 7.10 -4.66 4.82
CA SER A 52 8.40 -5.04 4.29
C SER A 52 8.57 -6.55 4.26
N TYR A 53 9.33 -7.01 3.28
CA TYR A 53 9.69 -8.40 3.10
C TYR A 53 11.20 -8.49 2.93
N GLY A 54 11.89 -8.92 3.99
CA GLY A 54 13.36 -8.84 4.04
C GLY A 54 13.88 -7.40 4.01
N GLY A 55 13.14 -6.46 4.60
CA GLY A 55 13.47 -5.03 4.59
C GLY A 55 13.06 -4.27 3.32
N GLU A 56 12.63 -4.96 2.25
CA GLU A 56 12.17 -4.32 1.02
C GLU A 56 10.69 -3.92 1.13
N ARG A 57 10.39 -2.63 0.91
CA ARG A 57 9.04 -2.06 1.03
C ARG A 57 8.10 -2.60 -0.05
N SER A 58 6.96 -3.15 0.37
CA SER A 58 5.88 -3.60 -0.51
C SER A 58 4.48 -3.24 0.05
N HIS A 59 3.43 -3.84 -0.49
CA HIS A 59 2.05 -3.70 0.00
C HIS A 59 1.78 -4.69 1.16
N PRO A 60 0.77 -4.44 2.02
CA PRO A 60 -0.10 -3.27 2.03
C PRO A 60 0.64 -1.98 2.42
N VAL A 61 0.18 -0.85 1.87
CA VAL A 61 0.67 0.48 2.24
C VAL A 61 -0.45 1.26 2.91
N LEU A 62 -0.18 1.78 4.10
CA LEU A 62 -1.07 2.64 4.87
C LEU A 62 -0.79 4.11 4.54
N PHE A 63 -1.83 4.82 4.12
CA PHE A 63 -1.83 6.25 3.89
C PHE A 63 -2.77 6.95 4.87
N GLY A 64 -2.23 7.70 5.82
CA GLY A 64 -3.03 8.61 6.64
C GLY A 64 -3.73 9.68 5.79
N ALA A 65 -4.93 10.08 6.20
CA ALA A 65 -5.82 10.92 5.40
C ALA A 65 -5.24 12.29 5.02
N ASP A 66 -4.39 12.88 5.86
CA ASP A 66 -3.79 14.18 5.60
C ASP A 66 -2.69 14.11 4.50
N ARG A 67 -2.32 12.89 4.07
CA ARG A 67 -1.39 12.67 2.94
C ARG A 67 -2.07 12.46 1.60
N TRP A 68 -3.38 12.17 1.58
CA TRP A 68 -4.08 11.74 0.36
C TRP A 68 -3.97 12.75 -0.78
N THR A 69 -4.09 14.05 -0.49
CA THR A 69 -3.94 15.11 -1.51
C THR A 69 -2.57 15.07 -2.18
N GLY A 70 -1.49 14.92 -1.41
CA GLY A 70 -0.13 14.83 -1.95
C GLY A 70 0.10 13.55 -2.75
N ILE A 71 -0.42 12.41 -2.26
CA ILE A 71 -0.34 11.12 -2.96
C ILE A 71 -1.10 11.18 -4.29
N ALA A 72 -2.32 11.73 -4.28
CA ALA A 72 -3.15 11.84 -5.47
C ALA A 72 -2.51 12.76 -6.53
N ALA A 73 -1.89 13.87 -6.10
CA ALA A 73 -1.17 14.78 -7.00
C ALA A 73 0.05 14.09 -7.66
N ALA A 74 0.79 13.27 -6.91
CA ALA A 74 1.97 12.56 -7.39
C ALA A 74 1.65 11.34 -8.28
N ALA A 75 0.42 10.82 -8.20
CA ALA A 75 -0.02 9.60 -8.88
C ALA A 75 -0.33 9.81 -10.37
N VAL A 76 0.65 10.24 -11.17
CA VAL A 76 0.51 10.49 -12.62
C VAL A 76 0.91 9.26 -13.44
N GLY A 77 0.17 8.98 -14.53
CA GLY A 77 0.41 7.81 -15.40
C GLY A 77 0.31 6.49 -14.65
N ASP A 78 1.30 5.62 -14.81
CA ASP A 78 1.38 4.30 -14.17
C ASP A 78 2.25 4.25 -12.91
N GLN A 79 2.60 5.41 -12.35
CA GLN A 79 3.43 5.46 -11.15
C GLN A 79 2.69 5.07 -9.87
N GLY A 80 1.36 5.21 -9.82
CA GLY A 80 0.61 5.04 -8.56
C GLY A 80 1.22 5.92 -7.46
N ALA A 81 1.39 5.40 -6.25
CA ALA A 81 2.06 6.13 -5.16
C ALA A 81 3.61 6.04 -5.18
N ARG A 82 4.22 5.39 -6.18
CA ARG A 82 5.67 5.05 -6.16
C ARG A 82 6.56 6.29 -6.03
N SER A 83 6.25 7.38 -6.74
CA SER A 83 7.00 8.65 -6.66
C SER A 83 6.92 9.27 -5.27
N TYR A 84 5.71 9.42 -4.74
CA TYR A 84 5.44 9.93 -3.40
C TYR A 84 6.17 9.12 -2.32
N LEU A 85 6.10 7.79 -2.40
CA LEU A 85 6.76 6.90 -1.43
C LEU A 85 8.29 7.03 -1.46
N ARG A 86 8.90 7.20 -2.63
CA ARG A 86 10.36 7.43 -2.72
C ARG A 86 10.76 8.76 -2.10
N GLU A 87 10.00 9.82 -2.37
CA GLU A 87 10.24 11.16 -1.84
C GLU A 87 10.10 11.20 -0.31
N HIS A 88 9.15 10.46 0.25
CA HIS A 88 8.87 10.40 1.68
C HIS A 88 9.44 9.16 2.38
N ARG A 89 10.47 8.52 1.82
CA ARG A 89 11.03 7.26 2.32
C ARG A 89 11.41 7.29 3.81
N ASP A 90 11.94 8.41 4.29
CA ASP A 90 12.36 8.56 5.69
C ASP A 90 11.18 8.70 6.67
N ALA A 91 9.98 8.99 6.15
CA ALA A 91 8.75 9.03 6.94
C ALA A 91 8.00 7.68 6.95
N ILE A 92 8.46 6.68 6.20
CA ILE A 92 7.81 5.38 6.12
C ILE A 92 8.20 4.54 7.34
N THR A 93 7.21 4.09 8.09
CA THR A 93 7.39 2.99 9.05
C THR A 93 7.31 1.67 8.30
N LEU A 94 8.42 0.94 8.21
CA LEU A 94 8.43 -0.42 7.65
C LEU A 94 7.94 -1.42 8.70
N VAL A 95 7.07 -2.33 8.27
CA VAL A 95 6.45 -3.36 9.10
C VAL A 95 6.77 -4.72 8.49
N GLU A 96 7.63 -5.49 9.14
CA GLU A 96 8.06 -6.78 8.61
C GLU A 96 6.90 -7.80 8.58
N CYS A 97 6.69 -8.40 7.41
CA CYS A 97 5.57 -9.31 7.12
C CYS A 97 5.99 -10.64 6.47
N SER A 98 7.29 -10.93 6.37
CA SER A 98 7.80 -12.16 5.71
C SER A 98 7.33 -13.48 6.33
N ASP A 99 6.88 -13.46 7.58
CA ASP A 99 6.33 -14.62 8.31
C ASP A 99 4.83 -14.85 8.06
N VAL A 100 4.12 -13.91 7.42
CA VAL A 100 2.64 -13.95 7.29
C VAL A 100 2.11 -13.65 5.89
N ALA A 101 3.00 -13.33 4.95
CA ALA A 101 2.61 -13.07 3.58
C ALA A 101 3.77 -13.33 2.63
N GLU A 102 3.42 -13.67 1.40
CA GLU A 102 4.34 -13.78 0.28
C GLU A 102 3.96 -12.73 -0.77
N ALA A 103 4.90 -11.82 -1.05
CA ALA A 103 4.67 -10.69 -1.96
C ALA A 103 5.03 -11.04 -3.41
N TYR A 104 4.39 -12.07 -3.98
CA TYR A 104 4.49 -12.40 -5.40
C TYR A 104 3.37 -11.73 -6.20
N ASP A 105 3.66 -11.38 -7.45
CA ASP A 105 2.70 -10.84 -8.42
C ASP A 105 2.22 -11.97 -9.36
N ILE A 106 0.95 -11.89 -9.79
CA ILE A 106 0.38 -12.75 -10.83
C ILE A 106 0.22 -11.92 -12.13
N ASP A 107 1.29 -11.84 -12.92
CA ASP A 107 1.32 -11.07 -14.18
C ASP A 107 1.13 -11.96 -15.42
N THR A 108 1.53 -13.22 -15.33
CA THR A 108 1.58 -14.18 -16.43
C THR A 108 0.95 -15.51 -16.03
N SER A 109 0.59 -16.34 -17.01
CA SER A 109 0.05 -17.68 -16.74
C SER A 109 1.04 -18.58 -15.99
N GLN A 110 2.35 -18.32 -16.07
CA GLN A 110 3.35 -19.08 -15.33
C GLN A 110 3.30 -18.78 -13.83
N ASP A 111 2.84 -17.59 -13.45
CA ASP A 111 2.77 -17.16 -12.05
C ASP A 111 1.64 -17.85 -11.29
N LEU A 112 0.65 -18.44 -11.99
CA LEU A 112 -0.44 -19.20 -11.37
C LEU A 112 0.04 -20.39 -10.53
N LYS A 113 1.25 -20.91 -10.77
CA LYS A 113 1.90 -21.92 -9.91
C LYS A 113 2.02 -21.49 -8.44
N HIS A 114 1.97 -20.18 -8.16
CA HIS A 114 1.99 -19.63 -6.80
C HIS A 114 0.65 -19.79 -6.07
N LEU A 115 -0.40 -20.28 -6.75
CA LEU A 115 -1.74 -20.47 -6.19
C LEU A 115 -2.10 -21.96 -5.99
N GLU A 116 -1.19 -22.86 -6.32
CA GLU A 116 -1.34 -24.33 -6.18
C GLU A 116 -0.79 -24.82 -4.84
#